data_AF-A0A1F4CHH6-F1
#
_entry.id   AF-A0A1F4CHH6-F1
#
_cell.length_a   1.000
_cell.length_b   1.000
_cell.length_c   1.000
_cell.angle_alpha   90.00
_cell.angle_beta   90.00
_cell.angle_gamma   90.00
#
_symmetry.space_group_name_H-M   'P 1'
#
loop_
_entity.id
_entity.type
_entity.pdbx_description
1 polymer ?
#
loop_
_entity_poly.entity_id
_entity_poly.type
_entity_poly.pdbx_seq_one_letter_code
_entity_poly.pdbx_strand_id
1 'polypeptide(L)'
;LLARDHPAFEEIVRESLSFDDFRALHRFCRERGAVFLSTPFDPESADFLEELGVPAFKVASGDLTYLPLLEHIARKHRPMLLSTGCSTLEDIDRAVAAIRGITTAELILLHCTSAYPCSDEEANLAVIPSLAERYRCRVGFSDHTVGVEIALAAAALGAVILEKHFTTDRSLAGGDNGISILPDELRVLTAGVRRVRNALGTGIRRKTESERRVDSRMHRSLVVRRDMEAGEELDTQDVDGVRPGNGLPPSELDKVLGRRLTRGIKRGHRLSEAVLEAPGKGSQDAASCSPRDEETPASTG
;
A
#
# COMPACT_ATOMS: atom_id res chain seq x y z
N LEU A 1 -11.73 -22.74 23.61
CA LEU A 1 -12.50 -21.88 22.67
C LEU A 1 -13.85 -21.43 23.23
N LEU A 2 -14.81 -22.33 23.49
CA LEU A 2 -16.10 -21.98 24.09
C LEU A 2 -16.30 -22.61 25.47
N ALA A 3 -17.08 -21.94 26.32
CA ALA A 3 -17.58 -22.55 27.55
C ALA A 3 -18.51 -23.74 27.21
N ARG A 4 -18.49 -24.78 28.04
CA ARG A 4 -19.25 -26.03 27.78
C ARG A 4 -20.77 -25.82 27.77
N ASP A 5 -21.24 -24.79 28.42
CA ASP A 5 -22.64 -24.37 28.48
C ASP A 5 -23.03 -23.42 27.34
N HIS A 6 -22.08 -23.02 26.47
CA HIS A 6 -22.39 -22.20 25.31
C HIS A 6 -23.22 -23.00 24.28
N PRO A 7 -24.31 -22.43 23.72
CA PRO A 7 -25.18 -23.14 22.78
C PRO A 7 -24.47 -23.74 21.55
N ALA A 8 -23.40 -23.08 21.08
CA ALA A 8 -22.60 -23.53 19.94
C ALA A 8 -21.47 -24.51 20.29
N PHE A 9 -21.29 -24.92 21.56
CA PHE A 9 -20.17 -25.79 21.95
C PHE A 9 -20.19 -27.13 21.20
N GLU A 10 -21.34 -27.80 21.16
CA GLU A 10 -21.51 -29.10 20.49
C GLU A 10 -21.30 -29.03 18.98
N GLU A 11 -21.63 -27.90 18.36
CA GLU A 11 -21.40 -27.66 16.93
C GLU A 11 -19.90 -27.54 16.65
N ILE A 12 -19.18 -26.71 17.41
CA ILE A 12 -17.72 -26.56 17.27
C ILE A 12 -17.00 -27.89 17.50
N VAL A 13 -17.40 -28.67 18.51
CA VAL A 13 -16.78 -29.98 18.77
C VAL A 13 -16.97 -30.93 17.59
N ARG A 14 -18.13 -30.89 16.92
CA ARG A 14 -18.43 -31.72 15.75
C ARG A 14 -17.61 -31.34 14.53
N GLU A 15 -17.31 -30.05 14.36
CA GLU A 15 -16.52 -29.52 13.26
C GLU A 15 -15.00 -29.57 13.54
N SER A 16 -14.60 -29.88 14.77
CA SER A 16 -13.20 -29.95 15.18
C SER A 16 -12.53 -31.22 14.66
N LEU A 17 -11.30 -31.05 14.16
CA LEU A 17 -10.43 -32.15 13.74
C LEU A 17 -9.47 -32.56 14.86
N SER A 18 -9.11 -33.84 14.90
CA SER A 18 -8.12 -34.35 15.87
C SER A 18 -6.69 -33.93 15.51
N PHE A 19 -5.76 -34.02 16.45
CA PHE A 19 -4.34 -33.78 16.15
C PHE A 19 -3.77 -34.73 15.08
N ASP A 20 -4.28 -35.96 14.98
CA ASP A 20 -3.86 -36.88 13.91
C ASP A 20 -4.40 -36.46 12.53
N ASP A 21 -5.61 -35.91 12.46
CA ASP A 21 -6.14 -35.30 11.24
C ASP A 21 -5.29 -34.09 10.82
N PHE A 22 -4.89 -33.25 11.77
CA PHE A 22 -3.97 -32.14 11.53
C PHE A 22 -2.59 -32.62 11.02
N ARG A 23 -2.03 -33.70 11.57
CA ARG A 23 -0.80 -34.33 11.06
C ARG A 23 -0.97 -34.80 9.61
N ALA A 24 -2.12 -35.39 9.29
CA ALA A 24 -2.44 -35.83 7.93
C ALA A 24 -2.57 -34.64 6.96
N LEU A 25 -3.28 -33.58 7.35
CA LEU A 25 -3.42 -32.35 6.56
C LEU A 25 -2.08 -31.65 6.33
N HIS A 26 -1.26 -31.53 7.37
CA HIS A 26 0.08 -30.95 7.26
C HIS A 26 0.93 -31.70 6.22
N ARG A 27 0.92 -33.03 6.25
CA ARG A 27 1.61 -33.87 5.26
C ARG A 27 1.07 -33.64 3.85
N PHE A 28 -0.25 -33.63 3.70
CA PHE A 28 -0.91 -33.41 2.42
C PHE A 28 -0.54 -32.04 1.81
N CYS A 29 -0.58 -30.97 2.61
CA CYS A 29 -0.16 -29.63 2.16
C CYS A 29 1.29 -29.63 1.67
N ARG A 30 2.21 -30.27 2.40
CA ARG A 30 3.62 -30.38 2.02
C ARG A 30 3.80 -31.14 0.70
N GLU A 31 3.11 -32.26 0.52
CA GLU A 31 3.13 -33.04 -0.73
C GLU A 31 2.61 -32.24 -1.93
N ARG A 32 1.70 -31.28 -1.70
CA ARG A 32 1.18 -30.36 -2.73
C ARG A 32 1.99 -29.07 -2.88
N GLY A 33 3.07 -28.90 -2.14
CA GLY A 33 3.88 -27.68 -2.16
C GLY A 33 3.19 -26.45 -1.56
N ALA A 34 2.15 -26.66 -0.74
CA ALA A 34 1.46 -25.60 -0.01
C ALA A 34 2.02 -25.48 1.41
N VAL A 35 2.12 -24.25 1.91
CA VAL A 35 2.47 -23.99 3.31
C VAL A 35 1.26 -24.29 4.18
N PHE A 36 1.46 -25.10 5.22
CA PHE A 36 0.44 -25.34 6.24
C PHE A 36 0.61 -24.32 7.38
N LEU A 37 -0.49 -23.66 7.74
CA LEU A 37 -0.60 -22.79 8.90
C LEU A 37 -1.91 -23.13 9.63
N SER A 38 -1.94 -22.85 10.92
CA SER A 38 -3.16 -22.95 11.72
C SER A 38 -3.13 -21.96 12.88
N THR A 39 -4.28 -21.80 13.53
CA THR A 39 -4.51 -20.87 14.65
C THR A 39 -4.72 -21.70 15.92
N PRO A 40 -3.77 -21.70 16.88
CA PRO A 40 -4.02 -22.32 18.17
C PRO A 40 -4.92 -21.42 19.02
N PHE A 41 -5.80 -22.03 19.81
CA PHE A 41 -6.74 -21.34 20.71
C PHE A 41 -6.42 -21.57 22.19
N ASP A 42 -5.34 -22.31 22.48
CA ASP A 42 -4.86 -22.64 23.81
C ASP A 42 -3.37 -23.07 23.78
N PRO A 43 -2.69 -23.18 24.94
CA PRO A 43 -1.29 -23.60 24.98
C PRO A 43 -1.01 -24.99 24.40
N GLU A 44 -1.93 -25.95 24.57
CA GLU A 44 -1.76 -27.33 24.09
C GLU A 44 -1.74 -27.38 22.56
N SER A 45 -2.70 -26.72 21.91
CA SER A 45 -2.73 -26.58 20.45
C SER A 45 -1.52 -25.79 19.93
N ALA A 46 -1.03 -24.78 20.67
CA ALA A 46 0.18 -24.06 20.30
C ALA A 46 1.45 -24.93 20.40
N ASP A 47 1.54 -25.81 21.40
CA ASP A 47 2.63 -26.78 21.55
C ASP A 47 2.61 -27.83 20.44
N PHE A 48 1.43 -28.35 20.12
CA PHE A 48 1.24 -29.26 19.00
C PHE A 48 1.65 -28.64 17.65
N LEU A 49 1.29 -27.38 17.38
CA LEU A 49 1.70 -26.71 16.14
C LEU A 49 3.22 -26.48 16.06
N GLU A 50 3.91 -26.24 17.20
CA GLU A 50 5.38 -26.20 17.22
C GLU A 50 5.98 -27.58 16.91
N GLU A 51 5.41 -28.67 17.45
CA GLU A 51 5.82 -30.05 17.13
C GLU A 51 5.66 -30.33 15.62
N LEU A 52 4.57 -29.86 15.01
CA LEU A 52 4.37 -29.95 13.55
C LEU A 52 5.40 -29.12 12.76
N GLY A 53 6.05 -28.14 13.38
CA GLY A 53 7.03 -27.27 12.73
C GLY A 53 6.39 -26.27 11.78
N VAL A 54 5.25 -25.68 12.16
CA VAL A 54 4.64 -24.60 11.36
C VAL A 54 5.59 -23.41 11.22
N PRO A 55 5.63 -22.74 10.05
CA PRO A 55 6.59 -21.66 9.82
C PRO A 55 6.23 -20.36 10.55
N ALA A 56 4.99 -20.21 11.01
CA ALA A 56 4.49 -19.08 11.77
C ALA A 56 3.25 -19.50 12.56
N PHE A 57 2.90 -18.72 13.58
CA PHE A 57 1.65 -18.85 14.33
C PHE A 57 0.68 -17.78 13.90
N LYS A 58 -0.52 -18.18 13.46
CA LYS A 58 -1.66 -17.26 13.31
C LYS A 58 -2.36 -17.14 14.66
N VAL A 59 -2.76 -15.93 15.05
CA VAL A 59 -3.56 -15.68 16.24
C VAL A 59 -4.85 -14.97 15.82
N ALA A 60 -6.00 -15.47 16.29
CA ALA A 60 -7.30 -14.91 15.96
C ALA A 60 -7.54 -13.56 16.66
N SER A 61 -8.40 -12.73 16.09
CA SER A 61 -8.79 -11.44 16.67
C SER A 61 -9.34 -11.57 18.09
N GLY A 62 -10.10 -12.63 18.37
CA GLY A 62 -10.70 -12.88 19.69
C GLY A 62 -9.68 -13.19 20.79
N ASP A 63 -8.48 -13.67 20.41
CA ASP A 63 -7.42 -14.04 21.35
C ASP A 63 -6.37 -12.94 21.52
N LEU A 64 -6.50 -11.79 20.84
CA LEU A 64 -5.56 -10.69 20.93
C LEU A 64 -5.39 -10.18 22.36
N THR A 65 -6.46 -10.16 23.15
CA THR A 65 -6.43 -9.71 24.55
C THR A 65 -6.03 -10.82 25.51
N TYR A 66 -5.88 -12.07 25.05
CA TYR A 66 -5.48 -13.20 25.88
C TYR A 66 -3.95 -13.28 26.00
N LEU A 67 -3.37 -12.32 26.72
CA LEU A 67 -1.91 -12.15 26.84
C LEU A 67 -1.15 -13.43 27.25
N PRO A 68 -1.62 -14.27 28.21
CA PRO A 68 -0.93 -15.52 28.53
C PRO A 68 -0.71 -16.46 27.33
N LEU A 69 -1.67 -16.54 26.41
CA LEU A 69 -1.53 -17.33 25.19
C LEU A 69 -0.52 -16.67 24.22
N LEU A 70 -0.58 -15.35 24.05
CA LEU A 70 0.37 -14.62 23.22
C LEU A 70 1.81 -14.82 23.71
N GLU A 71 2.03 -14.71 25.02
CA GLU A 71 3.34 -14.94 25.63
C GLU A 71 3.82 -16.38 25.46
N HIS A 72 2.91 -17.36 25.61
CA HIS A 72 3.22 -18.77 25.38
C HIS A 72 3.68 -19.03 23.95
N ILE A 73 2.99 -18.46 22.96
CA ILE A 73 3.36 -18.55 21.55
C ILE A 73 4.69 -17.80 21.30
N ALA A 74 4.87 -16.61 21.87
CA ALA A 74 6.07 -15.79 21.69
C ALA A 74 7.35 -16.49 22.16
N ARG A 75 7.29 -17.30 23.23
CA ARG A 75 8.43 -18.10 23.74
C ARG A 75 8.92 -19.17 22.76
N LYS A 76 8.17 -19.47 21.70
CA LYS A 76 8.58 -20.39 20.64
C LYS A 76 9.54 -19.73 19.64
N HIS A 77 9.68 -18.40 19.70
CA HIS A 77 10.57 -17.61 18.84
C HIS A 77 10.33 -17.80 17.33
N ARG A 78 9.07 -18.03 16.95
CA ARG A 78 8.60 -18.10 15.56
C ARG A 78 7.87 -16.82 15.16
N PRO A 79 7.78 -16.52 13.84
CA PRO A 79 6.93 -15.44 13.37
C PRO A 79 5.48 -15.58 13.84
N MET A 80 4.82 -14.45 14.11
CA MET A 80 3.42 -14.38 14.54
C MET A 80 2.61 -13.50 13.60
N LEU A 81 1.45 -13.99 13.17
CA LEU A 81 0.44 -13.27 12.41
C LEU A 81 -0.73 -12.95 13.35
N LEU A 82 -0.84 -11.72 13.83
CA LEU A 82 -1.82 -11.35 14.86
C LEU A 82 -2.95 -10.54 14.24
N SER A 83 -4.16 -11.11 14.15
CA SER A 83 -5.34 -10.36 13.71
C SER A 83 -5.81 -9.37 14.77
N THR A 84 -6.26 -8.19 14.34
CA THR A 84 -6.60 -7.07 15.22
C THR A 84 -8.07 -6.67 15.21
N GLY A 85 -8.97 -7.57 14.79
CA GLY A 85 -10.40 -7.28 14.80
C GLY A 85 -10.96 -7.19 16.22
N CYS A 86 -12.11 -6.52 16.39
CA CYS A 86 -12.74 -6.27 17.70
C CYS A 86 -11.81 -5.62 18.76
N SER A 87 -10.72 -4.98 18.34
CA SER A 87 -9.68 -4.49 19.24
C SER A 87 -9.51 -2.98 19.08
N THR A 88 -9.27 -2.29 20.20
CA THR A 88 -8.84 -0.89 20.21
C THR A 88 -7.33 -0.79 20.00
N LEU A 89 -6.81 0.43 19.79
CA LEU A 89 -5.36 0.64 19.76
C LEU A 89 -4.68 0.24 21.08
N GLU A 90 -5.33 0.47 22.23
CA GLU A 90 -4.80 0.10 23.54
C GLU A 90 -4.68 -1.43 23.70
N ASP A 91 -5.64 -2.18 23.16
CA ASP A 91 -5.58 -3.65 23.14
C ASP A 91 -4.37 -4.12 22.31
N ILE A 92 -4.19 -3.54 21.12
CA ILE A 92 -3.08 -3.88 20.23
C ILE A 92 -1.74 -3.47 20.87
N ASP A 93 -1.66 -2.32 21.53
CA ASP A 93 -0.45 -1.87 22.24
C ASP A 93 -0.03 -2.89 23.31
N ARG A 94 -0.99 -3.40 24.11
CA ARG A 94 -0.74 -4.41 25.15
C ARG A 94 -0.28 -5.74 24.54
N ALA A 95 -0.93 -6.20 23.47
CA ALA A 95 -0.56 -7.43 22.79
C ALA A 95 0.84 -7.36 22.16
N VAL A 96 1.14 -6.26 21.46
CA VAL A 96 2.44 -6.03 20.83
C VAL A 96 3.54 -5.93 21.90
N ALA A 97 3.30 -5.24 23.02
CA ALA A 97 4.24 -5.15 24.11
C ALA A 97 4.53 -6.53 24.75
N ALA A 98 3.49 -7.33 25.00
CA ALA A 98 3.64 -8.68 25.56
C ALA A 98 4.49 -9.59 24.66
N ILE A 99 4.24 -9.58 23.35
CA ILE A 99 5.00 -10.39 22.38
C ILE A 99 6.46 -9.90 22.29
N ARG A 100 6.66 -8.59 22.08
CA ARG A 100 8.00 -8.00 21.90
C ARG A 100 8.86 -8.04 23.16
N GLY A 101 8.24 -8.10 24.34
CA GLY A 101 8.95 -8.31 25.61
C GLY A 101 9.61 -9.68 25.71
N ILE A 102 9.19 -10.66 24.90
CA ILE A 102 9.68 -12.04 24.92
C ILE A 102 10.54 -12.38 23.71
N THR A 103 10.16 -11.91 22.52
CA THR A 103 10.81 -12.31 21.28
C THR A 103 10.99 -11.16 20.29
N THR A 104 12.07 -11.24 19.52
CA THR A 104 12.34 -10.38 18.35
C THR A 104 11.93 -11.03 17.04
N ALA A 105 11.33 -12.23 17.10
CA ALA A 105 10.76 -12.89 15.94
C ALA A 105 9.73 -11.97 15.26
N GLU A 106 9.54 -12.19 13.97
CA GLU A 106 8.74 -11.29 13.16
C GLU A 106 7.26 -11.27 13.58
N LEU A 107 6.76 -10.07 13.88
CA LEU A 107 5.34 -9.83 14.14
C LEU A 107 4.73 -9.13 12.93
N ILE A 108 3.69 -9.74 12.36
CA ILE A 108 2.85 -9.15 11.32
C ILE A 108 1.46 -8.95 11.90
N LEU A 109 0.99 -7.71 11.92
CA LEU A 109 -0.39 -7.42 12.30
C LEU A 109 -1.30 -7.65 11.09
N LEU A 110 -2.47 -8.23 11.29
CA LEU A 110 -3.48 -8.38 10.26
C LEU A 110 -4.66 -7.47 10.62
N HIS A 111 -4.78 -6.36 9.88
CA HIS A 111 -5.98 -5.53 9.96
C HIS A 111 -7.20 -6.37 9.63
N CYS A 112 -8.28 -6.21 10.40
CA CYS A 112 -9.43 -7.08 10.34
C CYS A 112 -10.64 -6.36 10.94
N THR A 113 -11.80 -6.52 10.32
CA THR A 113 -13.09 -6.26 10.95
C THR A 113 -13.78 -7.61 11.14
N SER A 114 -14.02 -8.01 12.41
CA SER A 114 -14.60 -9.32 12.74
C SER A 114 -16.13 -9.30 12.60
N ALA A 115 -16.61 -9.05 11.38
CA ALA A 115 -18.01 -9.15 10.98
C ALA A 115 -18.09 -10.09 9.78
N TYR A 116 -19.10 -10.97 9.74
CA TYR A 116 -19.19 -12.08 8.79
C TYR A 116 -20.57 -12.07 8.11
N PRO A 117 -20.76 -11.33 6.98
CA PRO A 117 -19.75 -10.55 6.27
C PRO A 117 -19.50 -9.16 6.88
N CYS A 118 -18.32 -8.62 6.59
CA CYS A 118 -18.01 -7.21 6.85
C CYS A 118 -18.53 -6.37 5.68
N SER A 119 -19.12 -5.21 5.98
CA SER A 119 -19.45 -4.21 4.95
C SER A 119 -18.18 -3.55 4.40
N ASP A 120 -18.25 -3.04 3.17
CA ASP A 120 -17.12 -2.34 2.55
C ASP A 120 -16.76 -1.06 3.33
N GLU A 121 -17.76 -0.36 3.87
CA GLU A 121 -17.59 0.84 4.69
C GLU A 121 -16.85 0.56 6.00
N GLU A 122 -17.13 -0.58 6.63
CA GLU A 122 -16.51 -0.97 7.91
C GLU A 122 -15.15 -1.66 7.73
N ALA A 123 -14.78 -2.03 6.51
CA ALA A 123 -13.48 -2.66 6.23
C ALA A 123 -12.30 -1.72 6.56
N ASN A 124 -12.50 -0.39 6.48
CA ASN A 124 -11.57 0.63 6.95
C ASN A 124 -10.08 0.39 6.58
N LEU A 125 -9.80 0.19 5.29
CA LEU A 125 -8.46 -0.18 4.82
C LEU A 125 -7.35 0.84 5.13
N ALA A 126 -7.70 2.09 5.45
CA ALA A 126 -6.76 3.13 5.88
C ALA A 126 -6.02 2.77 7.18
N VAL A 127 -6.54 1.81 7.96
CA VAL A 127 -5.87 1.27 9.15
C VAL A 127 -4.57 0.52 8.79
N ILE A 128 -4.47 -0.09 7.61
CA ILE A 128 -3.29 -0.86 7.20
C ILE A 128 -2.01 0.00 7.26
N PRO A 129 -1.90 1.13 6.54
CA PRO A 129 -0.71 1.98 6.64
C PRO A 129 -0.54 2.61 8.03
N SER A 130 -1.64 2.93 8.73
CA SER A 130 -1.61 3.50 10.09
C SER A 130 -0.95 2.55 11.11
N LEU A 131 -1.34 1.26 11.10
CA LEU A 131 -0.73 0.23 11.96
C LEU A 131 0.74 -0.01 11.57
N ALA A 132 1.06 0.01 10.28
CA ALA A 132 2.42 -0.19 9.79
C ALA A 132 3.35 0.92 10.30
N GLU A 133 2.88 2.18 10.26
CA GLU A 133 3.59 3.33 10.79
C GLU A 133 3.75 3.26 12.31
N ARG A 134 2.65 3.06 13.04
CA ARG A 134 2.64 3.04 14.52
C ARG A 134 3.57 1.97 15.08
N TYR A 135 3.43 0.74 14.61
CA TYR A 135 4.12 -0.41 15.19
C TYR A 135 5.44 -0.72 14.49
N ARG A 136 5.79 -0.02 13.41
CA ARG A 136 7.01 -0.25 12.61
C ARG A 136 7.13 -1.73 12.20
N CYS A 137 6.02 -2.32 11.79
CA CYS A 137 5.93 -3.71 11.39
C CYS A 137 5.19 -3.84 10.06
N ARG A 138 5.30 -5.01 9.44
CA ARG A 138 4.52 -5.30 8.24
C ARG A 138 3.08 -5.57 8.67
N VAL A 139 2.14 -5.12 7.84
CA VAL A 139 0.71 -5.28 8.09
C VAL A 139 0.10 -6.04 6.92
N GLY A 140 -0.73 -7.03 7.22
CA GLY A 140 -1.60 -7.70 6.26
C GLY A 140 -3.06 -7.36 6.50
N PHE A 141 -3.95 -8.06 5.82
CA PHE A 141 -5.38 -7.87 5.90
C PHE A 141 -6.10 -9.23 5.95
N SER A 142 -6.85 -9.45 7.02
CA SER A 142 -7.76 -10.57 7.20
C SER A 142 -9.16 -10.11 6.85
N ASP A 143 -9.69 -10.62 5.75
CA ASP A 143 -10.79 -10.01 5.02
C ASP A 143 -12.06 -10.87 5.11
N HIS A 144 -13.15 -10.28 5.59
CA HIS A 144 -14.48 -10.88 5.68
C HIS A 144 -15.53 -10.18 4.81
N THR A 145 -15.12 -9.30 3.89
CA THR A 145 -16.04 -8.72 2.89
C THR A 145 -16.43 -9.76 1.84
N VAL A 146 -17.46 -9.47 1.06
CA VAL A 146 -17.81 -10.29 -0.11
C VAL A 146 -16.95 -9.89 -1.31
N GLY A 147 -16.55 -10.87 -2.13
CA GLY A 147 -15.75 -10.62 -3.33
C GLY A 147 -14.25 -10.49 -3.04
N VAL A 148 -13.53 -9.81 -3.94
CA VAL A 148 -12.06 -9.77 -3.96
C VAL A 148 -11.50 -8.33 -4.04
N GLU A 149 -12.36 -7.36 -4.35
CA GLU A 149 -12.04 -5.97 -4.63
C GLU A 149 -11.38 -5.29 -3.44
N ILE A 150 -11.90 -5.53 -2.24
CA ILE A 150 -11.39 -4.95 -1.00
C ILE A 150 -10.01 -5.52 -0.65
N ALA A 151 -9.80 -6.83 -0.82
CA ALA A 151 -8.48 -7.45 -0.68
C ALA A 151 -7.46 -6.91 -1.70
N LEU A 152 -7.87 -6.63 -2.94
CA LEU A 152 -7.00 -6.01 -3.96
C LEU A 152 -6.63 -4.57 -3.59
N ALA A 153 -7.58 -3.80 -3.07
CA ALA A 153 -7.32 -2.46 -2.56
C ALA A 153 -6.38 -2.49 -1.35
N ALA A 154 -6.54 -3.45 -0.44
CA ALA A 154 -5.64 -3.66 0.70
C ALA A 154 -4.20 -3.94 0.23
N ALA A 155 -4.03 -4.76 -0.81
CA ALA A 155 -2.72 -5.00 -1.41
C ALA A 155 -2.09 -3.71 -1.97
N ALA A 156 -2.90 -2.84 -2.58
CA ALA A 156 -2.43 -1.54 -3.08
C ALA A 156 -1.99 -0.59 -1.96
N LEU A 157 -2.61 -0.70 -0.77
CA LEU A 157 -2.29 0.07 0.43
C LEU A 157 -1.11 -0.51 1.23
N GLY A 158 -0.47 -1.57 0.74
CA GLY A 158 0.74 -2.14 1.33
C GLY A 158 0.52 -3.36 2.20
N ALA A 159 -0.68 -3.97 2.18
CA ALA A 159 -0.89 -5.25 2.86
C ALA A 159 0.07 -6.33 2.33
N VAL A 160 0.87 -6.93 3.21
CA VAL A 160 1.88 -7.94 2.84
C VAL A 160 1.34 -9.36 2.82
N ILE A 161 0.21 -9.58 3.51
CA ILE A 161 -0.53 -10.85 3.60
C ILE A 161 -2.00 -10.52 3.39
N LEU A 162 -2.70 -11.37 2.63
CA LEU A 162 -4.15 -11.33 2.50
C LEU A 162 -4.68 -12.68 2.96
N GLU A 163 -5.69 -12.65 3.82
CA GLU A 163 -6.38 -13.82 4.33
C GLU A 163 -7.87 -13.70 3.98
N LYS A 164 -8.43 -14.77 3.41
CA LYS A 164 -9.83 -14.89 2.99
C LYS A 164 -10.30 -16.29 3.33
N HIS A 165 -11.54 -16.42 3.78
CA HIS A 165 -12.19 -17.72 3.86
C HIS A 165 -12.39 -18.28 2.44
N PHE A 166 -12.21 -19.59 2.29
CA PHE A 166 -12.26 -20.28 1.00
C PHE A 166 -13.12 -21.53 1.11
N THR A 167 -13.94 -21.76 0.09
CA THR A 167 -14.75 -22.98 -0.01
C THR A 167 -14.82 -23.45 -1.45
N THR A 168 -15.14 -24.74 -1.64
CA THR A 168 -15.48 -25.27 -2.97
C THR A 168 -16.94 -25.03 -3.33
N ASP A 169 -17.80 -24.80 -2.34
CA ASP A 169 -19.23 -24.60 -2.51
C ASP A 169 -19.81 -23.83 -1.31
N ARG A 170 -20.38 -22.66 -1.58
CA ARG A 170 -20.98 -21.77 -0.56
C ARG A 170 -22.23 -22.35 0.10
N SER A 171 -22.83 -23.37 -0.49
CA SER A 171 -24.03 -24.04 0.05
C SER A 171 -23.72 -25.14 1.07
N LEU A 172 -22.44 -25.49 1.26
CA LEU A 172 -22.03 -26.44 2.28
C LEU A 172 -22.35 -25.93 3.69
N ALA A 173 -22.69 -26.86 4.59
CA ALA A 173 -22.89 -26.56 6.00
C ALA A 173 -21.59 -26.03 6.64
N GLY A 174 -21.74 -25.15 7.63
CA GLY A 174 -20.63 -24.46 8.31
C GLY A 174 -20.73 -22.95 8.16
N GLY A 175 -20.45 -22.22 9.25
CA GLY A 175 -20.80 -20.79 9.40
C GLY A 175 -20.23 -19.85 8.32
N ASP A 176 -19.03 -20.13 7.81
CA ASP A 176 -18.31 -19.19 6.95
C ASP A 176 -18.38 -19.50 5.46
N ASN A 177 -19.02 -20.61 5.06
CA ASN A 177 -19.11 -20.98 3.63
C ASN A 177 -19.82 -19.90 2.81
N GLY A 178 -20.85 -19.27 3.36
CA GLY A 178 -21.64 -18.24 2.68
C GLY A 178 -20.83 -17.02 2.23
N ILE A 179 -19.80 -16.65 3.00
CA ILE A 179 -18.95 -15.47 2.72
C ILE A 179 -17.64 -15.82 2.02
N SER A 180 -17.27 -17.10 2.00
CA SER A 180 -16.01 -17.59 1.45
C SER A 180 -15.91 -17.34 -0.06
N ILE A 181 -14.68 -17.19 -0.56
CA ILE A 181 -14.41 -17.14 -2.01
C ILE A 181 -14.29 -18.56 -2.59
N LEU A 182 -14.72 -18.72 -3.85
CA LEU A 182 -14.62 -19.96 -4.62
C LEU A 182 -13.27 -20.10 -5.34
N PRO A 183 -12.94 -21.29 -5.92
CA PRO A 183 -11.71 -21.49 -6.68
C PRO A 183 -11.46 -20.47 -7.80
N ASP A 184 -12.49 -20.07 -8.54
CA ASP A 184 -12.34 -19.10 -9.63
C ASP A 184 -12.06 -17.69 -9.08
N GLU A 185 -12.69 -17.30 -7.98
CA GLU A 185 -12.45 -16.03 -7.31
C GLU A 185 -11.07 -15.96 -6.66
N LEU A 186 -10.57 -17.07 -6.09
CA LEU A 186 -9.19 -17.15 -5.61
C LEU A 186 -8.18 -16.97 -6.75
N ARG A 187 -8.47 -17.49 -7.95
CA ARG A 187 -7.64 -17.22 -9.14
C ARG A 187 -7.69 -15.75 -9.55
N VAL A 188 -8.87 -15.13 -9.49
CA VAL A 188 -9.02 -13.67 -9.76
C VAL A 188 -8.23 -12.86 -8.74
N LEU A 189 -8.35 -13.15 -7.45
CA LEU A 189 -7.64 -12.47 -6.37
C LEU A 189 -6.12 -12.59 -6.57
N THR A 190 -5.61 -13.80 -6.73
CA THR A 190 -4.15 -14.03 -6.87
C THR A 190 -3.58 -13.39 -8.13
N ALA A 191 -4.28 -13.46 -9.27
CA ALA A 191 -3.88 -12.77 -10.51
C ALA A 191 -3.95 -11.24 -10.35
N GLY A 192 -5.00 -10.74 -9.71
CA GLY A 192 -5.20 -9.33 -9.43
C GLY A 192 -4.11 -8.75 -8.55
N VAL A 193 -3.75 -9.42 -7.45
CA VAL A 193 -2.67 -8.99 -6.55
C VAL A 193 -1.35 -8.86 -7.30
N ARG A 194 -1.01 -9.82 -8.18
CA ARG A 194 0.20 -9.74 -9.01
C ARG A 194 0.17 -8.53 -9.94
N ARG A 195 -0.97 -8.25 -10.59
CA ARG A 195 -1.14 -7.08 -11.45
C ARG A 195 -1.01 -5.77 -10.68
N VAL A 196 -1.67 -5.66 -9.52
CA VAL A 196 -1.60 -4.48 -8.63
C VAL A 196 -0.16 -4.25 -8.19
N ARG A 197 0.53 -5.28 -7.70
CA ARG A 197 1.94 -5.17 -7.27
C ARG A 197 2.86 -4.70 -8.40
N ASN A 198 2.66 -5.19 -9.61
CA ASN A 198 3.43 -4.74 -10.78
C ASN A 198 3.11 -3.28 -11.16
N ALA A 199 1.88 -2.81 -10.90
CA ALA A 199 1.42 -1.47 -11.24
C ALA A 199 1.79 -0.39 -10.21
N LEU A 200 1.98 -0.75 -8.93
CA LEU A 200 2.27 0.20 -7.84
C LEU A 200 3.52 1.06 -8.10
N GLY A 201 4.57 0.47 -8.70
CA GLY A 201 5.81 1.18 -9.02
C GLY A 201 6.54 1.69 -7.77
N THR A 202 7.23 2.83 -7.90
CA THR A 202 8.10 3.37 -6.83
C THR A 202 7.59 4.67 -6.22
N GLY A 203 6.40 5.14 -6.60
CA GLY A 203 5.87 6.46 -6.18
C GLY A 203 6.60 7.68 -6.77
N ILE A 204 7.68 7.51 -7.54
CA ILE A 204 8.46 8.62 -8.10
C ILE A 204 7.95 8.96 -9.50
N ARG A 205 7.38 10.16 -9.68
CA ARG A 205 6.92 10.64 -11.00
C ARG A 205 8.10 10.93 -11.92
N ARG A 206 8.23 10.14 -12.98
CA ARG A 206 9.21 10.32 -14.06
C ARG A 206 8.54 10.03 -15.40
N LYS A 207 9.08 10.61 -16.47
CA LYS A 207 8.70 10.21 -17.84
C LYS A 207 9.10 8.76 -18.06
N THR A 208 8.12 7.94 -18.38
CA THR A 208 8.31 6.57 -18.88
C THR A 208 9.05 6.61 -20.22
N GLU A 209 9.62 5.47 -20.63
CA GLU A 209 10.27 5.37 -21.94
C GLU A 209 9.28 5.67 -23.08
N SER A 210 8.05 5.16 -22.97
CA SER A 210 6.97 5.43 -23.93
C SER A 210 6.63 6.92 -24.00
N GLU A 211 6.60 7.63 -22.87
CA GLU A 211 6.37 9.08 -22.85
C GLU A 211 7.52 9.85 -23.50
N ARG A 212 8.79 9.46 -23.28
CA ARG A 212 9.96 10.13 -23.91
C ARG A 212 9.89 10.11 -25.43
N ARG A 213 9.36 9.04 -26.03
CA ARG A 213 9.20 8.90 -27.49
C ARG A 213 8.18 9.87 -28.09
N VAL A 214 7.22 10.34 -27.29
CA VAL A 214 6.18 11.28 -27.73
C VAL A 214 6.33 12.67 -27.12
N ASP A 215 7.37 12.87 -26.31
CA ASP A 215 7.54 14.04 -25.46
C ASP A 215 7.52 15.35 -26.26
N SER A 216 8.34 15.42 -27.31
CA SER A 216 8.39 16.56 -28.21
C SER A 216 7.09 16.73 -28.97
N ARG A 217 6.33 15.66 -29.29
CA ARG A 217 5.03 15.81 -29.97
C ARG A 217 3.97 16.41 -29.04
N MET A 218 4.03 16.08 -27.75
CA MET A 218 2.98 16.42 -26.78
C MET A 218 3.19 17.78 -26.11
N HIS A 219 4.42 18.25 -25.97
CA HIS A 219 4.73 19.56 -25.40
C HIS A 219 4.58 20.69 -26.42
N ARG A 220 4.43 21.92 -25.93
CA ARG A 220 4.37 23.14 -26.76
C ARG A 220 5.74 23.81 -26.75
N SER A 221 5.99 24.65 -27.75
CA SER A 221 7.05 25.65 -27.71
C SER A 221 6.49 27.02 -28.02
N LEU A 222 7.22 28.02 -27.57
CA LEU A 222 6.96 29.41 -27.85
C LEU A 222 7.16 29.70 -29.34
N VAL A 223 6.21 30.41 -29.93
CA VAL A 223 6.23 30.94 -31.29
C VAL A 223 5.81 32.40 -31.27
N VAL A 224 6.21 33.16 -32.29
CA VAL A 224 5.73 34.54 -32.45
C VAL A 224 4.32 34.60 -33.05
N ARG A 225 3.47 35.52 -32.56
CA ARG A 225 2.07 35.70 -32.97
C ARG A 225 1.90 36.60 -34.19
N ARG A 226 2.92 37.38 -34.50
CA ARG A 226 3.01 38.27 -35.66
C ARG A 226 4.41 38.20 -36.27
N ASP A 227 4.57 38.82 -37.43
CA ASP A 227 5.89 39.09 -37.99
C ASP A 227 6.62 40.11 -37.10
N MET A 228 7.92 39.90 -36.91
CA MET A 228 8.78 40.76 -36.09
C MET A 228 10.14 40.94 -36.76
N GLU A 229 10.68 42.15 -36.71
CA GLU A 229 11.96 42.55 -37.29
C GLU A 229 13.14 42.35 -36.31
N ALA A 230 14.36 42.42 -36.83
CA ALA A 230 15.57 42.35 -35.99
C ALA A 230 15.62 43.52 -34.99
N GLY A 231 16.02 43.23 -33.75
CA GLY A 231 16.11 44.21 -32.66
C GLY A 231 14.79 44.50 -31.94
N GLU A 232 13.64 44.03 -32.44
CA GLU A 232 12.36 44.10 -31.71
C GLU A 232 12.44 43.28 -30.41
N GLU A 233 11.84 43.83 -29.36
CA GLU A 233 11.77 43.22 -28.02
C GLU A 233 10.50 42.38 -27.89
N LEU A 234 10.61 41.18 -27.32
CA LEU A 234 9.46 40.29 -27.14
C LEU A 234 8.65 40.68 -25.91
N ASP A 235 7.35 40.90 -26.10
CA ASP A 235 6.38 41.04 -25.02
C ASP A 235 5.42 39.84 -24.92
N THR A 236 4.49 39.89 -23.96
CA THR A 236 3.51 38.82 -23.73
C THR A 236 2.47 38.67 -24.86
N GLN A 237 2.21 39.74 -25.62
CA GLN A 237 1.26 39.74 -26.73
C GLN A 237 1.88 39.20 -28.01
N ASP A 238 3.22 39.19 -28.09
CA ASP A 238 3.99 38.73 -29.23
C ASP A 238 4.23 37.23 -29.25
N VAL A 239 3.98 36.51 -28.15
CA VAL A 239 4.32 35.09 -28.01
C VAL A 239 3.08 34.22 -27.75
N ASP A 240 3.05 33.03 -28.35
CA ASP A 240 2.06 31.97 -28.09
C ASP A 240 2.77 30.63 -27.90
N GLY A 241 2.13 29.66 -27.26
CA GLY A 241 2.63 28.30 -27.12
C GLY A 241 1.92 27.35 -28.08
N VAL A 242 2.63 26.76 -29.05
CA VAL A 242 2.07 25.78 -29.99
C VAL A 242 2.88 24.48 -30.05
N ARG A 243 2.23 23.37 -30.39
CA ARG A 243 2.90 22.06 -30.58
C ARG A 243 3.64 21.99 -31.93
N PRO A 244 4.66 21.13 -32.10
CA PRO A 244 5.33 20.29 -31.09
C PRO A 244 6.10 21.12 -30.05
N GLY A 245 6.90 20.49 -29.20
CA GLY A 245 7.70 21.02 -28.11
C GLY A 245 9.19 20.83 -28.38
N ASN A 246 9.65 21.20 -29.59
CA ASN A 246 11.04 21.10 -30.04
C ASN A 246 11.75 22.47 -30.18
N GLY A 247 11.22 23.50 -29.52
CA GLY A 247 11.83 24.81 -29.31
C GLY A 247 11.64 25.26 -27.86
N LEU A 248 11.86 26.54 -27.55
CA LEU A 248 11.78 27.04 -26.17
C LEU A 248 10.41 26.73 -25.55
N PRO A 249 10.35 26.04 -24.39
CA PRO A 249 9.09 25.66 -23.79
C PRO A 249 8.39 26.89 -23.19
N PRO A 250 7.05 26.92 -23.14
CA PRO A 250 6.33 28.02 -22.50
C PRO A 250 6.64 28.26 -21.02
N SER A 251 7.19 27.24 -20.33
CA SER A 251 7.70 27.40 -18.95
C SER A 251 8.92 28.32 -18.85
N GLU A 252 9.53 28.69 -19.98
CA GLU A 252 10.66 29.63 -20.03
C GLU A 252 10.24 31.01 -20.55
N LEU A 253 8.94 31.31 -20.62
CA LEU A 253 8.43 32.58 -21.11
C LEU A 253 9.10 33.79 -20.42
N ASP A 254 9.24 33.77 -19.10
CA ASP A 254 9.87 34.87 -18.34
C ASP A 254 11.34 35.11 -18.71
N LYS A 255 12.03 34.09 -19.21
CA LYS A 255 13.42 34.22 -19.70
C LYS A 255 13.49 34.76 -21.13
N VAL A 256 12.36 34.80 -21.83
CA VAL A 256 12.23 35.19 -23.23
C VAL A 256 11.69 36.62 -23.35
N LEU A 257 10.75 36.98 -22.49
CA LEU A 257 10.20 38.34 -22.43
C LEU A 257 11.29 39.37 -22.14
N GLY A 258 11.21 40.52 -22.81
CA GLY A 258 12.20 41.59 -22.72
C GLY A 258 13.51 41.34 -23.49
N ARG A 259 13.70 40.16 -24.08
CA ARG A 259 14.83 39.89 -24.99
C ARG A 259 14.50 40.36 -26.39
N ARG A 260 15.55 40.78 -27.11
CA ARG A 260 15.44 41.24 -28.51
C ARG A 260 15.79 40.15 -29.50
N LEU A 261 15.21 40.23 -30.69
CA LEU A 261 15.48 39.29 -31.78
C LEU A 261 16.79 39.61 -32.50
N THR A 262 17.65 38.61 -32.71
CA THR A 262 18.90 38.78 -33.48
C THR A 262 18.68 38.91 -34.98
N ARG A 263 17.50 38.51 -35.48
CA ARG A 263 17.08 38.58 -36.88
C ARG A 263 15.55 38.60 -36.97
N GLY A 264 15.02 39.13 -38.08
CA GLY A 264 13.58 39.11 -38.34
C GLY A 264 13.03 37.67 -38.49
N ILE A 265 11.82 37.45 -37.97
CA ILE A 265 11.11 36.16 -37.99
C ILE A 265 9.62 36.36 -38.30
N LYS A 266 9.00 35.34 -38.90
CA LYS A 266 7.59 35.38 -39.34
C LYS A 266 6.64 34.79 -38.30
N ARG A 267 5.37 35.19 -38.32
CA ARG A 267 4.31 34.60 -37.49
C ARG A 267 4.36 33.07 -37.52
N GLY A 268 4.25 32.45 -36.35
CA GLY A 268 4.34 31.01 -36.16
C GLY A 268 5.77 30.47 -36.11
N HIS A 269 6.78 31.30 -36.32
CA HIS A 269 8.17 30.90 -36.16
C HIS A 269 8.47 30.58 -34.69
N ARG A 270 9.14 29.46 -34.48
CA ARG A 270 9.44 28.90 -33.17
C ARG A 270 10.66 29.56 -32.55
N LEU A 271 10.53 29.99 -31.31
CA LEU A 271 11.61 30.62 -30.57
C LEU A 271 12.64 29.57 -30.14
N SER A 272 13.90 29.97 -30.24
CA SER A 272 15.10 29.24 -29.82
C SER A 272 16.13 30.26 -29.34
N GLU A 273 17.10 29.83 -28.53
CA GLU A 273 18.18 30.73 -28.07
C GLU A 273 18.95 31.38 -29.23
N ALA A 274 19.04 30.72 -30.38
CA ALA A 274 19.76 31.23 -31.55
C ALA A 274 19.13 32.49 -32.17
N VAL A 275 17.85 32.77 -31.91
CA VAL A 275 17.16 33.95 -32.45
C VAL A 275 16.95 35.05 -31.42
N LEU A 276 17.49 34.88 -30.21
CA LEU A 276 17.36 35.83 -29.11
C LEU A 276 18.75 36.38 -28.76
N GLU A 277 18.84 37.68 -28.50
CA GLU A 277 20.05 38.28 -27.95
C GLU A 277 20.38 37.64 -26.61
N ALA A 278 21.67 37.52 -26.28
CA ALA A 278 22.08 37.01 -24.98
C ALA A 278 21.44 37.86 -23.86
N PRO A 279 21.02 37.26 -22.73
CA PRO A 279 20.48 38.03 -21.63
C PRO A 279 21.51 39.10 -21.22
N GLY A 280 21.09 40.36 -21.17
CA GLY A 280 21.96 41.47 -20.77
C GLY A 280 22.53 41.21 -19.38
N LYS A 281 23.80 41.56 -19.15
CA LYS A 281 24.40 41.61 -17.81
C LYS A 281 23.73 42.74 -17.02
N GLY A 282 22.55 42.51 -16.46
CA GLY A 282 21.83 43.57 -15.74
C GLY A 282 20.46 43.17 -15.23
N SER A 283 20.42 42.30 -14.22
CA SER A 283 19.44 42.30 -13.10
C SER A 283 19.59 41.03 -12.23
N GLN A 284 20.76 40.84 -11.62
CA GLN A 284 20.87 39.94 -10.45
C GLN A 284 20.69 40.68 -9.11
N ASP A 285 20.38 41.99 -9.13
CA ASP A 285 20.13 42.78 -7.93
C ASP A 285 18.62 42.97 -7.68
N ALA A 286 17.90 41.87 -7.48
CA ALA A 286 16.57 41.88 -6.86
C ALA A 286 16.26 40.53 -6.20
N ALA A 287 17.19 40.02 -5.39
CA ALA A 287 16.91 38.95 -4.43
C ALA A 287 17.87 38.98 -3.23
N SER A 288 18.05 40.16 -2.61
CA SER A 288 18.48 40.24 -1.21
C SER A 288 17.25 40.46 -0.34
N CYS A 289 16.44 39.41 -0.18
CA CYS A 289 15.55 39.29 0.97
C CYS A 289 16.01 38.05 1.72
N SER A 290 16.93 38.27 2.65
CA SER A 290 17.31 37.32 3.69
C SER A 290 16.06 36.73 4.34
N PRO A 291 15.90 35.41 4.45
CA PRO A 291 14.97 34.85 5.41
C PRO A 291 15.50 35.24 6.80
N ARG A 292 14.68 35.98 7.54
CA ARG A 292 14.88 36.10 8.99
C ARG A 292 14.80 34.70 9.56
N ASP A 293 15.78 34.37 10.40
CA ASP A 293 15.76 33.24 11.30
C ASP A 293 14.44 33.26 12.09
N GLU A 294 13.56 32.30 11.82
CA GLU A 294 12.57 31.88 12.80
C GLU A 294 13.20 30.74 13.62
N GLU A 295 13.76 31.15 14.76
CA GLU A 295 13.96 30.29 15.92
C GLU A 295 12.67 29.53 16.22
N THR A 296 12.69 28.21 16.03
CA THR A 296 11.72 27.34 16.71
C THR A 296 12.37 26.89 18.03
N PRO A 297 11.80 27.24 19.20
CA PRO A 297 12.35 26.77 20.45
C PRO A 297 12.03 25.27 20.61
N ALA A 298 13.08 24.51 20.89
CA ALA A 298 12.96 23.23 21.54
C ALA A 298 12.32 23.44 22.92
N SER A 299 11.15 22.87 23.14
CA SER A 299 10.67 22.55 24.49
C SER A 299 10.42 21.05 24.57
N THR A 300 11.33 20.41 25.29
CA THR A 300 11.12 19.20 26.07
C THR A 300 9.84 19.26 26.91
N GLY A 301 9.10 18.15 26.90
CA GLY A 301 7.97 17.82 27.77
C GLY A 301 7.49 16.43 27.42
#